data_AF-A0A151XAG7-F1
#
_entry.id   AF-A0A151XAG7-F1
#
_cell.length_a   1.000
_cell.length_b   1.000
_cell.length_c   1.000
_cell.angle_alpha   90.00
_cell.angle_beta   90.00
_cell.angle_gamma   90.00
#
_symmetry.space_group_name_H-M   'P 1'
#
loop_
_entity.id
_entity.type
_entity.pdbx_description
1 polymer ?
#
loop_
_entity_poly.entity_id
_entity_poly.type
_entity_poly.pdbx_seq_one_letter_code
_entity_poly.pdbx_strand_id
1 'polypeptide(L)'
;MSLTFTLTGKSSVLAVSYFPAVDLNDADYELGLTDFETYHTLANVNSTNHKFYFDDDEIVIPEGSYELRDIERYLKREILRSHDAKRKVDEDSEFPLVIRANNNTMRSEIKCAYRIDFTKPRNIGSLLGFSSNRVLDPRQ
;
A
#
# COMPACT_ATOMS: atom_id res chain seq x y z
N MET A 1 -24.80 11.39 -8.05
CA MET A 1 -25.13 11.51 -6.61
C MET A 1 -24.48 10.34 -5.91
N SER A 2 -23.77 10.53 -4.80
CA SER A 2 -23.19 9.42 -4.02
C SER A 2 -23.98 9.23 -2.73
N LEU A 3 -24.14 7.97 -2.32
CA LEU A 3 -24.73 7.57 -1.05
C LEU A 3 -23.70 6.73 -0.29
N THR A 4 -23.34 7.16 0.92
CA THR A 4 -22.37 6.45 1.75
C THR A 4 -23.09 5.65 2.82
N PHE A 5 -22.77 4.35 2.90
CA PHE A 5 -23.23 3.46 3.96
C PHE A 5 -22.11 3.25 4.97
N THR A 6 -22.41 3.41 6.26
CA THR A 6 -21.46 3.12 7.34
C THR A 6 -21.97 1.92 8.14
N LEU A 7 -21.15 0.88 8.21
CA LEU A 7 -21.42 -0.32 9.00
C LEU A 7 -20.34 -0.47 10.05
N THR A 8 -20.74 -0.66 11.31
CA THR A 8 -19.81 -0.91 12.42
C THR A 8 -20.30 -2.10 13.24
N GLY A 9 -19.37 -2.87 13.80
CA GLY A 9 -19.70 -4.06 14.56
C GLY A 9 -18.46 -4.75 15.09
N LYS A 10 -18.68 -5.75 15.96
CA LYS A 10 -17.62 -6.61 16.53
C LYS A 10 -17.61 -8.02 15.91
N SER A 11 -18.43 -8.23 14.89
CA SER A 11 -18.59 -9.50 14.18
C SER A 11 -17.78 -9.48 12.87
N SER A 12 -17.40 -10.66 12.38
CA SER A 12 -16.81 -10.82 11.04
C SER A 12 -17.83 -10.58 9.91
N VAL A 13 -19.12 -10.52 10.24
CA VAL A 13 -20.21 -10.18 9.32
C VAL A 13 -20.81 -8.84 9.74
N LEU A 14 -20.71 -7.85 8.87
CA LEU A 14 -21.37 -6.56 9.00
C LEU A 14 -22.60 -6.52 8.10
N ALA A 15 -23.79 -6.34 8.69
CA ALA A 15 -25.05 -6.23 7.96
C ALA A 15 -25.95 -5.19 8.63
N VAL A 16 -26.67 -4.41 7.81
CA VAL A 16 -27.63 -3.40 8.26
C VAL A 16 -28.80 -3.34 7.27
N SER A 17 -29.99 -3.00 7.77
CA SER A 17 -31.18 -2.80 6.95
C SER A 17 -31.48 -1.30 6.84
N TYR A 18 -31.73 -0.83 5.61
CA TYR A 18 -32.08 0.57 5.34
C TYR A 18 -33.57 0.70 5.02
N PHE A 19 -34.21 1.73 5.57
CA PHE A 19 -35.59 2.12 5.26
C PHE A 19 -35.66 3.63 4.98
N PRO A 20 -36.24 4.07 3.84
CA PRO A 20 -36.77 3.23 2.75
C PRO A 20 -35.64 2.44 2.05
N ALA A 21 -36.04 1.41 1.27
CA ALA A 21 -35.08 0.64 0.49
C ALA A 21 -34.36 1.57 -0.52
N VAL A 22 -33.09 1.26 -0.80
CA VAL A 22 -32.31 1.98 -1.80
C VAL A 22 -32.80 1.57 -3.18
N ASP A 23 -33.54 2.46 -3.83
CA ASP A 23 -34.02 2.26 -5.20
C ASP A 23 -32.95 2.74 -6.18
N LEU A 24 -32.37 1.80 -6.92
CA LEU A 24 -31.37 2.09 -7.93
C LEU A 24 -32.01 2.46 -9.28
N ASN A 25 -33.30 2.22 -9.55
CA ASN A 25 -33.86 2.37 -10.91
C ASN A 25 -33.02 1.64 -12.00
N ASP A 26 -33.26 1.94 -13.28
CA ASP A 26 -32.60 1.29 -14.44
C ASP A 26 -31.31 1.99 -14.90
N ALA A 27 -30.62 2.73 -14.03
CA ALA A 27 -29.36 3.39 -14.38
C ALA A 27 -28.13 2.56 -14.01
N ASP A 28 -26.96 2.95 -14.54
CA ASP A 28 -25.69 2.30 -14.22
C ASP A 28 -25.14 2.85 -12.90
N TYR A 29 -24.97 1.96 -11.91
CA TYR A 29 -24.39 2.29 -10.59
C TYR A 29 -23.15 1.44 -10.33
N GLU A 30 -22.20 2.03 -9.61
CA GLU A 30 -21.01 1.34 -9.12
C GLU A 30 -21.02 1.31 -7.59
N LEU A 31 -20.59 0.19 -7.01
CA LEU A 31 -20.37 0.06 -5.57
C LEU A 31 -18.87 0.10 -5.30
N GLY A 32 -18.44 1.05 -4.47
CA GLY A 32 -17.06 1.17 -4.02
C GLY A 32 -16.97 1.08 -2.50
N LEU A 33 -15.95 0.37 -2.00
CA LEU A 33 -15.56 0.42 -0.59
C LEU A 33 -14.59 1.58 -0.40
N THR A 34 -14.97 2.58 0.38
CA THR A 34 -14.13 3.77 0.62
C THR A 34 -13.15 3.60 1.77
N ASP A 35 -13.55 2.84 2.80
CA ASP A 35 -12.78 2.67 4.03
C ASP A 35 -13.15 1.35 4.72
N PHE A 36 -12.16 0.72 5.34
CA PHE A 36 -12.32 -0.53 6.09
C PHE A 36 -11.31 -0.63 7.23
N GLU A 37 -11.75 -0.23 8.42
CA GLU A 37 -10.94 -0.29 9.63
C GLU A 37 -11.18 -1.62 10.37
N THR A 38 -10.11 -2.31 10.75
CA THR A 38 -10.19 -3.50 11.60
C THR A 38 -9.17 -3.43 12.75
N TYR A 39 -9.54 -3.96 13.91
CA TYR A 39 -8.62 -4.06 15.05
C TYR A 39 -7.70 -5.26 14.88
N HIS A 40 -6.50 -5.04 14.31
CA HIS A 40 -5.33 -5.95 14.32
C HIS A 40 -5.53 -7.40 13.85
N THR A 41 -6.65 -7.74 13.22
CA THR A 41 -7.00 -9.15 12.96
C THR A 41 -6.67 -9.59 11.54
N LEU A 42 -6.41 -8.67 10.61
CA LEU A 42 -6.14 -8.97 9.21
C LEU A 42 -4.78 -8.41 8.77
N ALA A 43 -3.78 -9.29 8.66
CA ALA A 43 -2.47 -8.93 8.14
C ALA A 43 -2.57 -8.54 6.66
N ASN A 44 -2.29 -7.26 6.35
CA ASN A 44 -2.26 -6.77 4.97
C ASN A 44 -0.94 -7.15 4.26
N VAL A 45 0.13 -7.40 5.02
CA VAL A 45 1.39 -7.99 4.54
C VAL A 45 1.47 -9.46 4.94
N ASN A 46 1.68 -10.34 3.96
CA ASN A 46 1.76 -11.79 4.14
C ASN A 46 2.69 -12.47 3.12
N SER A 47 2.84 -13.80 3.20
CA SER A 47 3.69 -14.62 2.33
C SER A 47 3.51 -14.40 0.81
N THR A 48 2.40 -13.82 0.37
CA THR A 48 2.10 -13.56 -1.04
C THR A 48 2.52 -12.17 -1.55
N ASN A 49 2.80 -11.19 -0.68
CA ASN A 49 3.02 -9.79 -1.06
C ASN A 49 4.08 -9.05 -0.22
N HIS A 50 4.99 -9.76 0.45
CA HIS A 50 5.88 -9.18 1.47
C HIS A 50 7.27 -8.76 0.97
N LYS A 51 7.53 -8.76 -0.33
CA LYS A 51 8.87 -8.42 -0.86
C LYS A 51 8.91 -7.03 -1.49
N PHE A 52 9.97 -6.28 -1.20
CA PHE A 52 10.27 -5.03 -1.87
C PHE A 52 11.59 -5.18 -2.62
N TYR A 53 11.55 -4.97 -3.93
CA TYR A 53 12.70 -5.10 -4.81
C TYR A 53 13.16 -3.72 -5.24
N PHE A 54 14.41 -3.40 -4.94
CA PHE A 54 15.03 -2.14 -5.33
C PHE A 54 16.40 -2.42 -5.94
N ASP A 55 16.68 -1.82 -7.09
CA ASP A 55 17.83 -2.16 -7.93
C ASP A 55 17.99 -3.70 -8.06
N ASP A 56 19.10 -4.24 -7.55
CA ASP A 56 19.41 -5.68 -7.54
C ASP A 56 19.21 -6.34 -6.16
N ASP A 57 18.74 -5.59 -5.16
CA ASP A 57 18.53 -6.06 -3.79
C ASP A 57 17.05 -6.38 -3.50
N GLU A 58 16.81 -7.16 -2.44
CA GLU A 58 15.47 -7.44 -1.92
C GLU A 58 15.38 -7.19 -0.41
N ILE A 59 14.24 -6.64 0.01
CA ILE A 59 13.84 -6.52 1.42
C ILE A 59 12.59 -7.36 1.64
N VAL A 60 12.64 -8.21 2.66
CA VAL A 60 11.53 -9.04 3.12
C VAL A 60 10.86 -8.31 4.28
N ILE A 61 9.63 -7.85 4.08
CA ILE A 61 8.82 -7.21 5.12
C ILE A 61 8.22 -8.33 5.98
N PRO A 62 8.30 -8.26 7.32
CA PRO A 62 7.65 -9.24 8.17
C PRO A 62 6.13 -9.26 7.94
N GLU A 63 5.49 -10.42 8.14
CA GLU A 63 4.03 -10.50 8.05
C GLU A 63 3.38 -9.70 9.18
N GLY A 64 2.29 -9.02 8.88
CA GLY A 64 1.61 -8.18 9.86
C GLY A 64 0.64 -7.19 9.25
N SER A 65 0.07 -6.36 10.13
CA SER A 65 -0.75 -5.21 9.75
C SER A 65 0.10 -3.95 9.80
N TYR A 66 0.20 -3.25 8.67
CA TYR A 66 1.03 -2.05 8.55
C TYR A 66 0.24 -0.90 7.94
N GLU A 67 0.37 0.28 8.55
CA GLU A 67 0.02 1.54 7.90
C GLU A 67 1.03 1.86 6.79
N LEU A 68 0.63 2.66 5.79
CA LEU A 68 1.56 3.12 4.74
C LEU A 68 2.83 3.78 5.34
N ARG A 69 2.67 4.53 6.43
CA ARG A 69 3.77 5.17 7.15
C ARG A 69 4.72 4.18 7.83
N ASP A 70 4.20 3.03 8.25
CA ASP A 70 5.01 1.98 8.88
C ASP A 70 5.80 1.21 7.83
N ILE A 71 5.18 0.90 6.69
CA ILE A 71 5.87 0.32 5.52
C ILE A 71 6.99 1.27 5.06
N GLU A 72 6.69 2.56 4.89
CA GLU A 72 7.67 3.58 4.51
C GLU A 72 8.86 3.61 5.48
N ARG A 73 8.59 3.69 6.79
CA ARG A 73 9.62 3.77 7.82
C ARG A 73 10.48 2.51 7.88
N TYR A 74 9.87 1.34 7.71
CA TYR A 74 10.57 0.06 7.69
C TYR A 74 11.50 -0.02 6.48
N LEU A 75 10.97 0.21 5.27
CA LEU A 75 11.74 0.15 4.04
C LEU A 75 12.87 1.18 4.00
N LYS A 76 12.63 2.42 4.44
CA LYS A 76 13.69 3.44 4.58
C LYS A 76 14.88 2.91 5.39
N ARG A 77 14.60 2.29 6.54
CA ARG A 77 15.63 1.77 7.44
C ARG A 77 16.42 0.62 6.81
N GLU A 78 15.73 -0.30 6.16
CA GLU A 78 16.36 -1.48 5.55
C GLU A 78 17.15 -1.11 4.28
N ILE A 79 16.67 -0.14 3.49
CA ILE A 79 17.42 0.41 2.35
C ILE A 79 18.73 1.05 2.82
N LEU A 80 18.68 1.91 3.85
CA LEU A 80 19.88 2.54 4.43
C LEU A 80 20.86 1.48 4.94
N ARG A 81 20.40 0.45 5.66
CA ARG A 81 21.24 -0.65 6.11
C ARG A 81 21.92 -1.42 4.98
N SER A 82 21.21 -1.68 3.88
CA SER A 82 21.76 -2.35 2.70
C SER A 82 22.81 -1.48 1.98
N HIS A 83 22.57 -0.18 1.88
CA HIS A 83 23.43 0.76 1.16
C HIS A 83 24.62 1.31 1.95
N ASP A 84 24.48 1.58 3.25
CA ASP A 84 25.59 1.97 4.14
C ASP A 84 26.67 0.88 4.20
N ALA A 85 26.26 -0.38 4.02
CA ALA A 85 27.18 -1.51 3.86
C ALA A 85 27.91 -1.52 2.50
N LYS A 86 27.39 -0.83 1.47
CA LYS A 86 27.88 -0.87 0.08
C LYS A 86 28.52 0.43 -0.43
N ARG A 87 28.28 1.60 0.20
CA ARG A 87 28.91 2.88 -0.16
C ARG A 87 29.14 3.75 1.07
N LYS A 88 30.33 4.35 1.18
CA LYS A 88 30.48 5.64 1.88
C LYS A 88 29.66 6.64 1.06
N VAL A 89 28.53 7.11 1.56
CA VAL A 89 27.70 8.10 0.83
C VAL A 89 27.78 9.44 1.53
N ASP A 90 28.02 10.45 0.70
CA ASP A 90 27.98 11.88 1.02
C ASP A 90 26.70 12.25 1.76
N GLU A 91 26.84 13.07 2.82
CA GLU A 91 25.80 13.42 3.80
C GLU A 91 24.59 14.19 3.23
N ASP A 92 24.56 14.48 1.92
CA ASP A 92 23.59 15.36 1.27
C ASP A 92 22.53 14.65 0.40
N SER A 93 22.51 13.31 0.32
CA SER A 93 21.52 12.62 -0.53
C SER A 93 20.12 12.63 0.11
N GLU A 94 19.21 13.31 -0.57
CA GLU A 94 17.77 13.37 -0.29
C GLU A 94 17.14 11.98 -0.05
N PHE A 95 16.12 11.93 0.82
CA PHE A 95 15.53 10.72 1.36
C PHE A 95 15.29 9.61 0.31
N PRO A 96 15.72 8.35 0.57
CA PRO A 96 15.76 7.29 -0.44
C PRO A 96 14.38 6.79 -0.91
N LEU A 97 13.33 7.02 -0.13
CA LEU A 97 11.99 6.49 -0.37
C LEU A 97 10.93 7.43 0.24
N VAL A 98 9.78 7.58 -0.39
CA VAL A 98 8.57 8.18 0.20
C VAL A 98 7.39 7.34 -0.26
N ILE A 99 6.54 6.94 0.68
CA ILE A 99 5.26 6.28 0.40
C ILE A 99 4.18 7.09 1.11
N ARG A 100 3.16 7.53 0.36
CA ARG A 100 2.07 8.33 0.93
C ARG A 100 0.75 8.07 0.25
N ALA A 101 -0.35 8.25 0.98
CA ALA A 101 -1.67 8.29 0.38
C ALA A 101 -1.88 9.65 -0.31
N ASN A 102 -2.45 9.62 -1.51
CA ASN A 102 -3.04 10.79 -2.14
C ASN A 102 -4.54 10.79 -1.85
N ASN A 103 -4.96 11.58 -0.86
CA ASN A 103 -6.35 11.62 -0.39
C ASN A 103 -7.35 12.17 -1.44
N ASN A 104 -6.87 12.83 -2.50
CA ASN A 104 -7.75 13.30 -3.58
C ASN A 104 -8.06 12.18 -4.58
N THR A 105 -7.13 11.24 -4.78
CA THR A 105 -7.28 10.13 -5.74
C THR A 105 -7.51 8.78 -5.07
N MET A 106 -7.37 8.71 -3.74
CA MET A 106 -7.38 7.49 -2.94
C MET A 106 -6.35 6.44 -3.40
N ARG A 107 -5.22 6.90 -3.97
CA ARG A 107 -4.14 6.04 -4.44
C ARG A 107 -2.90 6.19 -3.57
N SER A 108 -2.11 5.12 -3.47
CA SER A 108 -0.76 5.18 -2.93
C SER A 108 0.19 5.81 -3.95
N GLU A 109 1.02 6.74 -3.50
CA GLU A 109 2.13 7.30 -4.25
C GLU A 109 3.44 6.78 -3.67
N ILE A 110 4.36 6.39 -4.56
CA ILE A 110 5.72 6.00 -4.20
C ILE A 110 6.72 6.83 -4.99
N LYS A 111 7.73 7.34 -4.29
CA LYS A 111 8.93 7.95 -4.87
C LYS A 111 10.13 7.26 -4.25
N CYS A 112 11.15 6.96 -5.06
CA CYS A 112 12.34 6.26 -4.60
C CYS A 112 13.54 6.73 -5.41
N ALA A 113 14.68 6.88 -4.74
CA ALA A 113 15.96 7.19 -5.37
C ALA A 113 16.54 5.99 -6.14
N TYR A 114 15.95 4.80 -5.96
CA TYR A 114 16.35 3.54 -6.58
C TYR A 114 15.27 3.01 -7.51
N ARG A 115 15.66 2.16 -8.45
CA ARG A 115 14.73 1.50 -9.36
C ARG A 115 13.88 0.51 -8.57
N ILE A 116 12.55 0.52 -8.74
CA ILE A 116 11.66 -0.43 -8.07
C ILE A 116 11.12 -1.43 -9.10
N ASP A 117 11.17 -2.72 -8.77
CA ASP A 117 10.75 -3.80 -9.66
C ASP A 117 9.53 -4.57 -9.11
N PHE A 118 8.35 -4.32 -9.67
CA PHE A 118 7.12 -5.07 -9.34
C PHE A 118 6.88 -6.28 -10.24
N THR A 119 7.81 -6.60 -11.15
CA THR A 119 7.70 -7.80 -12.00
C THR A 119 8.09 -9.09 -11.28
N LYS A 120 8.87 -8.94 -10.20
CA LYS A 120 9.35 -10.05 -9.39
C LYS A 120 8.23 -10.62 -8.50
N PRO A 121 8.28 -11.93 -8.19
CA PRO A 121 7.22 -12.60 -7.44
C PRO A 121 7.11 -12.09 -6.00
N ARG A 122 5.91 -12.16 -5.42
CA ARG A 122 5.61 -11.78 -4.03
C ARG A 122 5.91 -10.30 -3.70
N ASN A 123 5.94 -9.45 -4.71
CA ASN A 123 6.20 -8.03 -4.50
C ASN A 123 5.05 -7.35 -3.75
N ILE A 124 5.39 -6.31 -3.00
CA ILE A 124 4.47 -5.45 -2.23
C ILE A 124 3.60 -4.55 -3.13
N GLY A 125 3.85 -4.53 -4.44
CA GLY A 125 3.15 -3.68 -5.40
C GLY A 125 1.64 -3.94 -5.40
N SER A 126 1.21 -5.20 -5.30
CA SER A 126 -0.22 -5.55 -5.23
C SER A 126 -0.92 -4.92 -4.02
N LEU A 127 -0.25 -4.87 -2.86
CA LEU A 127 -0.78 -4.21 -1.66
C LEU A 127 -0.87 -2.70 -1.85
N LEU A 128 0.12 -2.10 -2.51
CA LEU A 128 0.21 -0.66 -2.73
C LEU A 128 -0.57 -0.18 -3.98
N GLY A 129 -1.24 -1.07 -4.72
CA GLY A 129 -2.04 -0.72 -5.90
C GLY A 129 -1.23 -0.56 -7.20
N PHE A 130 -0.04 -1.16 -7.29
CA PHE A 130 0.79 -1.22 -8.51
C PHE A 130 0.62 -2.54 -9.25
N SER A 131 0.67 -2.48 -10.58
CA SER A 131 0.58 -3.67 -11.43
C SER A 131 1.86 -4.49 -11.37
N SER A 132 1.73 -5.82 -11.38
CA SER A 132 2.84 -6.78 -11.28
C SER A 132 3.68 -6.90 -12.56
N ASN A 133 3.50 -6.00 -13.51
CA ASN A 133 4.26 -5.91 -14.77
C ASN A 133 4.98 -4.57 -14.89
N ARG A 134 5.08 -3.81 -13.79
CA ARG A 134 5.60 -2.45 -13.78
C ARG A 134 6.97 -2.38 -13.12
N VAL A 135 7.85 -1.63 -13.76
CA VAL A 135 9.11 -1.17 -13.17
C VAL A 135 9.03 0.34 -13.04
N LEU A 136 9.49 0.88 -11.92
CA LEU A 136 9.60 2.32 -11.70
C LEU A 136 11.07 2.71 -11.75
N ASP A 137 11.41 3.65 -12.62
CA ASP A 137 12.73 4.24 -12.64
C ASP A 137 12.93 5.20 -11.45
N PRO A 138 14.19 5.40 -11.01
CA PRO A 138 14.54 6.39 -10.00
C PRO A 138 13.92 7.75 -10.30
N ARG A 139 13.29 8.36 -9.30
CA ARG A 139 12.86 9.75 -9.36
C ARG A 139 13.64 10.51 -8.29
N GLN A 140 14.58 11.34 -8.74
CA GLN A 140 15.19 12.40 -7.92
C GLN A 140 14.09 13.39 -7.53
#